data_AF-A0A6A6E3A3-F1
#
_entry.id   AF-A0A6A6E3A3-F1
#
_cell.length_a   1.000
_cell.length_b   1.000
_cell.length_c   1.000
_cell.angle_alpha   90.00
_cell.angle_beta   90.00
_cell.angle_gamma   90.00
#
_symmetry.space_group_name_H-M   'P 1'
#
loop_
_entity.id
_entity.type
_entity.pdbx_description
1 polymer ?
#
loop_
_entity_poly.entity_id
_entity_poly.type
_entity_poly.pdbx_seq_one_letter_code
_entity_poly.pdbx_strand_id
1 'polypeptide(L)'
;MAGDLWLLLIQYASKFRRGEEVLSKVRGRENRYVMEDFLDSADRLWARLNKLIKKCEAYMWKQAKRRGRDKDGNLKMGKNAGCDFVDALLQSDLEHEATEKLMQGLSL
;
A
#
# COMPACT_ATOMS: atom_id res chain seq x y z
N MET A 1 10.69 -5.94 -8.51
CA MET A 1 9.49 -5.91 -7.63
C MET A 1 9.45 -4.66 -6.74
N ALA A 2 10.40 -4.43 -5.81
CA ALA A 2 10.33 -3.27 -4.91
C ALA A 2 10.34 -1.91 -5.64
N GLY A 3 11.26 -1.73 -6.59
CA GLY A 3 11.33 -0.52 -7.43
C GLY A 3 10.09 -0.34 -8.29
N ASP A 4 9.58 -1.42 -8.88
CA ASP A 4 8.38 -1.39 -9.71
C ASP A 4 7.14 -1.02 -8.88
N LEU A 5 7.00 -1.58 -7.68
CA LEU A 5 5.93 -1.22 -6.74
C LEU A 5 5.98 0.28 -6.40
N TRP A 6 7.16 0.82 -6.12
CA TRP A 6 7.33 2.23 -5.82
C TRP A 6 6.93 3.13 -7.00
N LEU A 7 7.36 2.78 -8.21
CA LEU A 7 7.00 3.51 -9.43
C LEU A 7 5.48 3.45 -9.68
N LEU A 8 4.86 2.27 -9.51
CA LEU A 8 3.41 2.11 -9.63
C LEU A 8 2.67 3.00 -8.63
N LEU A 9 3.10 3.04 -7.37
CA LEU A 9 2.48 3.89 -6.34
C LEU A 9 2.57 5.38 -6.69
N ILE A 10 3.71 5.86 -7.19
CA ILE A 10 3.88 7.25 -7.63
C ILE A 10 2.94 7.58 -8.79
N GLN A 11 2.94 6.73 -9.82
CA GLN A 11 2.12 6.94 -11.01
C GLN A 11 0.64 6.95 -10.64
N TYR A 12 0.23 6.00 -9.82
CA TYR A 12 -1.14 5.85 -9.38
C TYR A 12 -1.60 7.03 -8.51
N ALA A 13 -0.82 7.47 -7.53
CA ALA A 13 -1.15 8.64 -6.71
C ALA A 13 -1.27 9.92 -7.57
N SER A 14 -0.42 10.05 -8.58
CA SER A 14 -0.47 11.17 -9.54
C SER A 14 -1.76 11.14 -10.38
N LYS A 15 -2.16 9.96 -10.89
CA LYS A 15 -3.39 9.79 -11.67
C LYS A 15 -4.64 10.04 -10.82
N PHE A 16 -4.68 9.50 -9.59
CA PHE A 16 -5.79 9.68 -8.66
C PHE A 16 -6.04 11.16 -8.35
N ARG A 17 -5.01 11.87 -7.88
CA ARG A 17 -5.09 13.30 -7.59
C ARG A 17 -5.51 14.11 -8.81
N ARG A 18 -4.96 13.78 -9.99
CA ARG A 18 -5.33 14.45 -11.24
C ARG A 18 -6.79 14.22 -11.57
N GLY A 19 -7.31 13.01 -11.36
CA GLY A 19 -8.72 12.67 -11.54
C GLY A 19 -9.63 13.51 -10.65
N GLU A 20 -9.32 13.61 -9.36
CA GLU A 20 -10.07 14.44 -8.40
C GLU A 20 -10.10 15.93 -8.82
N GLU A 21 -8.94 16.48 -9.21
CA GLU A 21 -8.81 17.90 -9.59
C GLU A 21 -9.60 18.28 -10.86
N VAL A 22 -9.84 17.33 -11.76
CA VAL A 22 -10.49 17.61 -13.05
C VAL A 22 -11.92 17.09 -13.15
N LEU A 23 -12.38 16.21 -12.26
CA LEU A 23 -13.73 15.64 -12.29
C LEU A 23 -14.82 16.70 -12.39
N SER A 24 -14.71 17.76 -11.57
CA SER A 24 -15.65 18.89 -11.55
C SER A 24 -15.74 19.66 -12.87
N LYS A 25 -14.70 19.57 -13.71
CA LYS A 25 -14.59 20.26 -15.00
C LYS A 25 -15.15 19.43 -16.15
N VAL A 26 -15.45 18.16 -15.95
CA VAL A 26 -15.98 17.27 -16.98
C VAL A 26 -17.46 17.55 -17.22
N ARG A 27 -17.79 17.99 -18.44
CA ARG A 27 -19.16 18.31 -18.87
C ARG A 27 -19.92 17.10 -19.44
N GLY A 28 -19.21 16.16 -20.06
CA GLY A 28 -19.81 14.96 -20.67
C GLY A 28 -20.20 13.94 -19.61
N ARG A 29 -21.47 13.50 -19.61
CA ARG A 29 -21.99 12.54 -18.62
C ARG A 29 -21.24 11.21 -18.63
N GLU A 30 -20.97 10.67 -19.82
CA GLU A 30 -20.24 9.41 -19.98
C GLU A 30 -18.80 9.53 -19.47
N ASN A 31 -18.10 10.58 -19.87
CA ASN A 31 -16.73 10.84 -19.39
C ASN A 31 -16.67 11.03 -17.88
N ARG A 32 -17.68 11.69 -17.29
CA ARG A 32 -17.77 11.86 -15.84
C ARG A 32 -17.96 10.51 -15.15
N TYR A 33 -18.88 9.68 -15.65
CA TYR A 33 -19.12 8.35 -15.11
C TYR A 33 -17.86 7.48 -15.14
N VAL A 34 -17.11 7.49 -16.25
CA VAL A 34 -15.83 6.76 -16.35
C VAL A 34 -14.80 7.27 -15.33
N MET A 35 -14.73 8.58 -15.11
CA MET A 35 -13.82 9.14 -14.11
C MET A 35 -14.24 8.83 -12.67
N GLU A 36 -15.54 8.84 -12.37
CA GLU A 36 -16.08 8.44 -11.07
C GLU A 36 -15.76 6.96 -10.79
N ASP A 37 -15.98 6.06 -11.75
CA ASP A 37 -15.62 4.64 -11.60
C ASP A 37 -14.11 4.41 -11.44
N PHE A 38 -13.27 5.20 -12.13
CA PHE A 38 -11.83 5.19 -11.92
C PHE A 38 -11.45 5.62 -10.50
N LEU A 39 -12.03 6.71 -9.99
CA LEU A 39 -11.75 7.21 -8.64
C LEU A 39 -12.25 6.24 -7.56
N ASP A 40 -13.41 5.63 -7.75
CA ASP A 40 -13.92 4.57 -6.87
C ASP A 40 -13.00 3.35 -6.87
N SER A 41 -12.51 2.94 -8.06
CA SER A 41 -11.51 1.88 -8.19
C SER A 41 -10.21 2.25 -7.49
N ALA A 42 -9.84 3.52 -7.54
CA ALA A 42 -8.69 4.00 -6.84
C ALA A 42 -8.88 3.91 -5.31
N ASP A 43 -9.96 4.43 -4.74
CA ASP A 43 -10.21 4.31 -3.30
C ASP A 43 -10.19 2.86 -2.80
N ARG A 44 -10.72 1.91 -3.60
CA ARG A 44 -10.63 0.47 -3.31
C ARG A 44 -9.18 -0.04 -3.26
N LEU A 45 -8.34 0.36 -4.21
CA LEU A 45 -6.92 -0.01 -4.24
C LEU A 45 -6.17 0.62 -3.06
N TRP A 46 -6.47 1.87 -2.71
CA TRP A 46 -5.91 2.54 -1.54
C TRP A 46 -6.26 1.82 -0.24
N ALA A 47 -7.51 1.37 -0.08
CA ALA A 47 -7.94 0.56 1.05
C ALA A 47 -7.16 -0.78 1.14
N ARG A 48 -6.91 -1.43 0.00
CA ARG A 48 -6.10 -2.66 -0.05
C ARG A 48 -4.64 -2.42 0.35
N LEU A 49 -4.03 -1.33 -0.13
CA LEU A 49 -2.68 -0.92 0.27
C LEU A 49 -2.58 -0.70 1.78
N ASN A 50 -3.53 0.06 2.37
CA ASN A 50 -3.56 0.27 3.81
C ASN A 50 -3.67 -1.04 4.61
N LYS A 51 -4.51 -1.97 4.13
CA LYS A 51 -4.65 -3.29 4.75
C LYS A 51 -3.33 -4.09 4.70
N LEU A 52 -2.61 -4.05 3.58
CA LEU A 52 -1.31 -4.67 3.42
C LEU A 52 -0.27 -4.07 4.38
N ILE A 53 -0.21 -2.74 4.49
CA ILE A 53 0.70 -2.05 5.43
C ILE A 53 0.41 -2.47 6.87
N LYS A 54 -0.86 -2.58 7.26
CA LYS A 54 -1.24 -3.04 8.60
C LYS A 54 -0.82 -4.48 8.89
N LYS A 55 -0.85 -5.35 7.89
CA LYS A 55 -0.37 -6.74 8.02
C LYS A 55 1.15 -6.78 8.19
N CYS A 56 1.88 -5.97 7.42
CA CYS A 56 3.32 -5.80 7.58
C CYS A 56 3.66 -5.27 8.99
N GLU A 57 2.92 -4.26 9.49
CA GLU A 57 3.08 -3.73 10.84
C GLU A 57 2.87 -4.82 11.92
N ALA A 58 1.84 -5.65 11.79
CA ALA A 58 1.60 -6.76 12.71
C ALA A 58 2.74 -7.79 12.70
N TYR A 59 3.30 -8.09 11.52
CA TYR A 59 4.48 -8.94 11.39
C TYR A 59 5.70 -8.34 12.08
N MET A 60 5.97 -7.05 11.88
CA MET A 60 7.07 -6.34 12.54
C MET A 60 6.94 -6.42 14.07
N TRP A 61 5.73 -6.25 14.62
CA TRP A 61 5.49 -6.41 16.06
C TRP A 61 5.71 -7.84 16.55
N LYS A 62 5.39 -8.87 15.75
CA LYS A 62 5.68 -10.27 16.07
C LYS A 62 7.19 -10.52 16.14
N GLN A 63 7.96 -9.96 15.23
CA GLN A 63 9.43 -10.04 15.24
C GLN A 63 10.03 -9.27 16.42
N ALA A 64 9.52 -8.08 16.72
CA ALA A 64 9.91 -7.30 17.88
C ALA A 64 9.72 -8.09 19.19
N LYS A 65 8.56 -8.73 19.37
CA LYS A 65 8.27 -9.57 20.55
C LYS A 65 9.25 -10.74 20.69
N ARG A 66 9.68 -11.34 19.58
CA ARG A 66 10.66 -12.44 19.57
C ARG A 66 12.05 -11.98 19.99
N ARG A 67 12.43 -10.74 19.69
CA ARG A 67 13.72 -10.15 20.09
C ARG A 67 13.77 -9.73 21.55
N GLY A 68 12.62 -9.66 22.22
CA GLY A 68 12.51 -9.29 23.63
C GLY A 68 12.33 -7.80 23.87
N ARG A 69 12.28 -7.42 25.14
CA ARG A 69 12.10 -6.03 25.60
C ARG A 69 13.45 -5.31 25.62
N ASP A 70 13.43 -3.99 25.48
CA ASP A 70 14.62 -3.18 25.65
C ASP A 70 15.09 -3.14 27.12
N LYS A 71 16.23 -2.48 27.36
CA LYS A 71 16.84 -2.30 28.68
C LYS A 71 15.90 -1.63 29.72
N ASP A 72 14.89 -0.89 29.25
CA ASP A 72 13.92 -0.19 30.08
C ASP A 72 12.60 -1.00 30.21
N GLY A 73 12.60 -2.26 29.76
CA GLY A 73 11.43 -3.15 29.83
C GLY A 73 10.35 -2.87 28.78
N ASN A 74 10.59 -2.00 27.80
CA ASN A 74 9.60 -1.63 26.79
C ASN A 74 9.71 -2.51 25.53
N LEU A 75 8.55 -2.87 24.96
CA LEU A 75 8.50 -3.50 23.65
C LEU A 75 8.60 -2.42 22.56
N LYS A 76 9.68 -2.44 21.79
CA LYS A 76 9.90 -1.52 20.65
C LYS A 76 10.31 -2.32 19.43
N MET A 77 9.93 -1.87 18.23
CA MET A 77 10.33 -2.56 16.99
C MET A 77 11.85 -2.57 16.76
N GLY A 78 12.56 -1.56 17.30
CA GLY A 78 14.02 -1.48 17.25
C GLY A 78 14.55 -1.15 15.85
N LYS A 79 15.87 -1.24 15.70
CA LYS A 79 16.59 -0.80 14.48
C LYS A 79 16.29 -1.65 13.25
N ASN A 80 15.79 -2.87 13.43
CA ASN A 80 15.53 -3.82 12.34
C ASN A 80 14.10 -3.74 11.78
N ALA A 81 13.27 -2.83 12.30
CA ALA A 81 11.88 -2.67 11.90
C ALA A 81 11.72 -2.49 10.38
N GLY A 82 12.61 -1.71 9.75
CA GLY A 82 12.60 -1.51 8.31
C GLY A 82 12.89 -2.79 7.51
N CYS A 83 13.85 -3.60 7.96
CA CYS A 83 14.13 -4.90 7.35
C CYS A 83 12.91 -5.83 7.49
N ASP A 84 12.33 -5.92 8.68
CA ASP A 84 11.13 -6.75 8.91
C ASP A 84 9.94 -6.32 8.06
N PHE A 85 9.79 -5.01 7.81
CA PHE A 85 8.77 -4.48 6.92
C PHE A 85 9.00 -4.93 5.48
N VAL A 86 10.22 -4.80 4.97
CA VAL A 86 10.57 -5.21 3.60
C VAL A 86 10.41 -6.72 3.44
N ASP A 87 10.82 -7.51 4.44
CA ASP A 87 10.65 -8.96 4.45
C ASP A 87 9.17 -9.34 4.47
N ALA A 88 8.35 -8.67 5.30
CA ALA A 88 6.92 -8.88 5.29
C ALA A 88 6.31 -8.53 3.93
N LEU A 89 6.63 -7.37 3.37
CA LEU A 89 6.01 -6.87 2.16
C LEU A 89 6.38 -7.67 0.90
N LEU A 90 7.62 -8.16 0.83
CA LEU A 90 8.22 -8.68 -0.42
C LEU A 90 8.80 -10.09 -0.33
N GLN A 91 8.79 -10.73 0.84
CA GLN A 91 9.42 -12.05 1.00
C GLN A 91 8.56 -13.04 1.81
N SER A 92 7.58 -12.58 2.58
CA SER A 92 6.64 -13.47 3.27
C SER A 92 5.61 -14.00 2.28
N ASP A 93 5.53 -15.33 2.09
CA ASP A 93 4.64 -15.97 1.10
C ASP A 93 3.20 -15.41 1.07
N LEU A 94 2.62 -15.10 2.25
CA LEU A 94 1.25 -14.59 2.38
C LEU A 94 1.10 -13.12 1.96
N GLU A 95 2.04 -12.26 2.35
CA GLU A 95 1.95 -10.83 2.06
C GLU A 95 2.58 -10.51 0.70
N HIS A 96 3.53 -11.33 0.21
CA HIS A 96 4.07 -11.28 -1.14
C HIS A 96 2.96 -11.46 -2.17
N GLU A 97 2.10 -12.48 -2.03
CA GLU A 97 0.96 -12.68 -2.92
C GLU A 97 -0.01 -11.49 -2.88
N ALA A 98 -0.24 -10.92 -1.69
CA ALA A 98 -1.08 -9.73 -1.53
C ALA A 98 -0.47 -8.49 -2.20
N THR A 99 0.86 -8.33 -2.13
CA THR A 99 1.62 -7.29 -2.81
C THR A 99 1.55 -7.44 -4.33
N GLU A 100 1.72 -8.65 -4.86
CA GLU A 100 1.60 -8.89 -6.30
C GLU A 100 0.19 -8.60 -6.82
N LYS A 101 -0.84 -9.05 -6.10
CA LYS A 101 -2.25 -8.74 -6.40
C LYS A 101 -2.54 -7.25 -6.34
N LEU A 102 -1.85 -6.50 -5.49
CA LEU A 102 -1.96 -5.04 -5.45
C LEU A 102 -1.29 -4.41 -6.67
N MET A 103 -0.06 -4.84 -7.00
CA MET A 103 0.68 -4.33 -8.16
C MET A 103 -0.06 -4.57 -9.48
N GLN A 104 -0.69 -5.73 -9.65
CA GLN A 104 -1.55 -6.01 -10.81
C GLN A 104 -2.71 -5.02 -10.91
N GLY A 105 -3.36 -4.70 -9.78
CA GLY A 105 -4.43 -3.71 -9.74
C GLY A 105 -3.98 -2.28 -10.04
N LEU A 106 -2.73 -1.93 -9.71
CA LEU A 106 -2.13 -0.61 -10.00
C LEU A 106 -1.66 -0.48 -11.45
N SER A 107 -1.48 -1.60 -12.16
CA SER A 107 -0.99 -1.63 -13.54
C SER A 107 -2.07 -1.40 -14.60
N LEU A 108 -3.35 -1.43 -14.20
CA LEU A 108 -4.52 -1.09 -15.02
C LEU A 108 -4.70 0.43 -15.11
#